data_AF-R7ZE61-F1
#
_entry.id   AF-R7ZE61-F1
#
_cell.length_a   1.000
_cell.length_b   1.000
_cell.length_c   1.000
_cell.angle_alpha   90.00
_cell.angle_beta   90.00
_cell.angle_gamma   90.00
#
_symmetry.space_group_name_H-M   'P 1'
#
loop_
_entity.id
_entity.type
_entity.pdbx_description
1 polymer ?
#
loop_
_entity_poly.entity_id
_entity_poly.type
_entity_poly.pdbx_seq_one_letter_code
_entity_poly.pdbx_strand_id
1 'polypeptide(L)'
;MQSIGYVARAENGIAGRRYFPKGLDKRTHHVHIYQQGHENIEKHLNFKAYLFNNPDIAKEYDNLKIKLANQYPEDTHLYQKGKEDFVNQLVAQSFR
;
A
#
# COMPACT_ATOMS: atom_id res chain seq x y z
N MET A 1 -4.33 -15.30 14.09
CA MET A 1 -3.55 -14.86 12.91
C MET A 1 -2.51 -15.89 12.50
N GLN A 2 -1.57 -16.27 13.38
CA GLN A 2 -0.58 -17.30 13.07
C GLN A 2 -1.19 -18.66 12.72
N SER A 3 -2.18 -19.11 13.47
CA SER A 3 -2.92 -20.37 13.23
C SER A 3 -3.58 -20.49 11.85
N ILE A 4 -3.76 -19.36 11.14
CA ILE A 4 -4.35 -19.31 9.79
C ILE A 4 -3.33 -18.82 8.73
N GLY A 5 -2.02 -18.84 9.06
CA GLY A 5 -0.91 -18.65 8.12
C GLY A 5 -0.34 -17.23 8.00
N TYR A 6 -0.70 -16.30 8.90
CA TYR A 6 -0.10 -14.96 8.93
C TYR A 6 1.16 -14.90 9.79
N VAL A 7 2.16 -14.15 9.35
CA VAL A 7 3.37 -13.85 10.13
C VAL A 7 3.21 -12.51 10.84
N ALA A 8 3.47 -12.42 12.14
CA ALA A 8 3.45 -11.14 12.85
C ALA A 8 4.77 -10.39 12.63
N ARG A 9 4.71 -9.14 12.17
CA ARG A 9 5.91 -8.28 11.94
C ARG A 9 5.94 -7.02 12.82
N ALA A 10 5.13 -6.97 13.87
CA ALA A 10 4.96 -5.79 14.72
C ALA A 10 4.70 -4.53 13.87
N GLU A 11 5.42 -3.43 14.12
CA GLU A 11 5.26 -2.14 13.43
C GLU A 11 5.85 -2.13 12.01
N ASN A 12 6.95 -2.85 11.81
CA ASN A 12 7.64 -2.98 10.52
C ASN A 12 7.93 -1.63 9.85
N GLY A 13 8.40 -0.64 10.62
CA GLY A 13 8.78 0.69 10.13
C GLY A 13 7.67 1.75 10.11
N ILE A 14 6.46 1.44 10.58
CA ILE A 14 5.39 2.43 10.74
C ILE A 14 4.89 2.38 12.18
N ALA A 15 5.14 3.46 12.92
CA ALA A 15 4.72 3.58 14.33
C ALA A 15 3.22 3.31 14.49
N GLY A 16 2.84 2.57 15.54
CA GLY A 16 1.44 2.27 15.84
C GLY A 16 0.79 1.20 14.95
N ARG A 17 1.49 0.68 13.93
CA ARG A 17 0.97 -0.39 13.07
C ARG A 17 1.13 -1.77 13.72
N ARG A 18 0.22 -2.70 13.41
CA ARG A 18 0.50 -4.14 13.47
C ARG A 18 0.35 -4.75 12.07
N TYR A 19 1.44 -5.28 11.56
CA TYR A 19 1.51 -5.79 10.20
C TYR A 19 1.54 -7.32 10.16
N PHE A 20 0.62 -7.90 9.40
CA PHE A 20 0.47 -9.35 9.25
C PHE A 20 0.40 -9.75 7.77
N PRO A 21 1.52 -10.16 7.16
CA PRO A 21 1.51 -10.70 5.81
C PRO A 21 1.36 -12.24 5.78
N LYS A 22 0.73 -12.80 4.73
CA LYS A 22 0.53 -14.25 4.50
C LYS A 22 1.03 -14.70 3.12
N GLY A 23 1.66 -15.88 3.04
CA GLY A 23 2.15 -16.49 1.79
C GLY A 23 3.67 -16.43 1.56
N LEU A 24 4.45 -15.92 2.54
CA LEU A 24 5.91 -15.83 2.47
C LEU A 24 6.40 -15.16 1.16
N ASP A 25 7.10 -15.91 0.30
CA ASP A 25 7.66 -15.43 -0.96
C ASP A 25 6.57 -15.22 -2.01
N LYS A 26 5.54 -16.07 -2.03
CA LYS A 26 4.33 -15.91 -2.84
C LYS A 26 3.24 -15.20 -2.02
N ARG A 27 3.53 -13.95 -1.69
CA ARG A 27 2.70 -13.11 -0.84
C ARG A 27 1.30 -12.92 -1.44
N THR A 28 0.26 -13.21 -0.66
CA THR A 28 -1.14 -13.09 -1.12
C THR A 28 -1.97 -12.07 -0.33
N HIS A 29 -1.67 -11.89 0.96
CA HIS A 29 -2.43 -10.98 1.82
C HIS A 29 -1.50 -10.13 2.65
N HIS A 30 -1.88 -8.87 2.81
CA HIS A 30 -1.29 -7.90 3.73
C HIS A 30 -2.40 -7.36 4.63
N VAL A 31 -2.27 -7.53 5.95
CA VAL A 31 -3.18 -6.93 6.92
C VAL A 31 -2.45 -5.84 7.67
N HIS A 32 -2.99 -4.63 7.58
CA HIS A 32 -2.52 -3.44 8.27
C HIS A 32 -3.55 -3.11 9.36
N ILE A 33 -3.15 -3.21 10.62
CA ILE A 33 -4.01 -2.89 11.76
C ILE A 33 -3.46 -1.64 12.44
N TYR A 34 -4.36 -0.72 12.80
CA TYR A 34 -4.06 0.49 13.54
C TYR A 34 -5.08 0.68 14.66
N GLN A 35 -4.71 1.40 15.71
CA GLN A 35 -5.64 1.82 16.75
C GLN A 35 -6.67 2.83 16.20
N GLN A 36 -7.90 2.82 16.71
CA GLN A 36 -8.91 3.80 16.34
C GLN A 36 -8.39 5.23 16.53
N GLY A 37 -8.65 6.11 15.56
CA GLY A 37 -8.16 7.49 15.54
C GLY A 37 -6.75 7.66 14.95
N HIS A 38 -6.05 6.58 14.59
CA HIS A 38 -4.75 6.69 13.94
C HIS A 38 -4.88 7.24 12.51
N GLU A 39 -4.09 8.26 12.16
CA GLU A 39 -4.14 8.97 10.87
C GLU A 39 -4.03 8.07 9.63
N ASN A 40 -3.22 7.01 9.68
CA ASN A 40 -3.12 6.01 8.60
C ASN A 40 -4.45 5.34 8.23
N ILE A 41 -5.43 5.28 9.13
CA ILE A 41 -6.78 4.77 8.80
C ILE A 41 -7.41 5.67 7.72
N GLU A 42 -7.43 6.98 7.96
CA GLU A 42 -7.99 7.95 7.00
C GLU A 42 -7.17 8.01 5.72
N LYS A 43 -5.82 8.00 5.81
CA LYS A 43 -4.95 7.98 4.63
C LYS A 43 -5.29 6.81 3.70
N HIS A 44 -5.48 5.61 4.23
CA HIS A 44 -5.84 4.43 3.44
C HIS A 44 -7.25 4.53 2.84
N LEU A 45 -8.24 4.99 3.62
CA LEU A 45 -9.63 5.11 3.17
C LEU A 45 -9.80 6.21 2.11
N ASN A 46 -9.18 7.36 2.32
CA ASN A 46 -9.25 8.51 1.40
C ASN A 46 -8.53 8.20 0.10
N PHE A 47 -7.34 7.57 0.14
CA PHE A 47 -6.66 7.12 -1.07
C PHE A 47 -7.52 6.19 -1.93
N LYS A 48 -8.18 5.20 -1.28
CA LYS A 48 -9.12 4.30 -1.97
C LYS A 48 -10.28 5.07 -2.60
N ALA A 49 -10.94 5.95 -1.82
CA ALA A 49 -12.08 6.71 -2.30
C ALA A 49 -11.70 7.66 -3.45
N TYR A 50 -10.53 8.29 -3.36
CA TYR A 50 -10.01 9.18 -4.39
C TYR A 50 -9.80 8.46 -5.72
N LEU A 51 -9.13 7.30 -5.70
CA LEU A 51 -8.96 6.49 -6.92
C LEU A 51 -10.30 5.99 -7.48
N PHE A 52 -11.24 5.63 -6.61
CA PHE A 52 -12.57 5.17 -7.04
C PHE A 52 -13.36 6.27 -7.76
N ASN A 53 -13.23 7.52 -7.31
CA ASN A 53 -13.94 8.66 -7.86
C ASN A 53 -13.22 9.34 -9.05
N ASN A 54 -11.95 8.99 -9.30
CA ASN A 54 -11.12 9.61 -10.35
C ASN A 54 -10.55 8.52 -11.27
N PRO A 55 -11.35 7.96 -12.20
CA PRO A 55 -10.95 6.82 -13.02
C PRO A 55 -9.75 7.10 -13.93
N ASP A 56 -9.59 8.33 -14.42
CA ASP A 56 -8.44 8.72 -15.24
C ASP A 56 -7.13 8.68 -14.42
N ILE A 57 -7.16 9.18 -13.18
CA ILE A 57 -6.02 9.09 -12.26
C ILE A 57 -5.73 7.65 -11.86
N ALA A 58 -6.75 6.82 -11.66
CA ALA A 58 -6.57 5.40 -11.42
C ALA A 58 -5.89 4.69 -12.60
N LYS A 59 -6.22 5.09 -13.84
CA LYS A 59 -5.57 4.59 -15.05
C LYS A 59 -4.11 5.03 -15.15
N GLU A 60 -3.80 6.28 -14.80
CA GLU A 60 -2.42 6.75 -14.70
C GLU A 60 -1.61 5.95 -13.68
N TYR A 61 -2.19 5.70 -12.50
CA TYR A 61 -1.56 4.87 -11.49
C TYR A 61 -1.31 3.44 -11.98
N ASP A 62 -2.25 2.88 -12.73
CA ASP A 62 -2.12 1.53 -13.30
C ASP A 62 -0.98 1.44 -14.32
N ASN A 63 -0.93 2.40 -15.26
CA ASN A 63 0.15 2.50 -16.24
C ASN A 63 1.52 2.63 -15.56
N LEU A 64 1.61 3.43 -14.49
CA LEU A 64 2.85 3.56 -13.71
C LEU A 64 3.26 2.22 -13.09
N LYS A 65 2.33 1.48 -12.46
CA LYS A 65 2.63 0.16 -11.88
C LYS A 65 3.12 -0.83 -12.95
N ILE A 66 2.47 -0.88 -14.11
CA ILE A 66 2.87 -1.78 -15.22
C ILE A 66 4.28 -1.43 -15.70
N LYS A 67 4.55 -0.14 -15.94
CA LYS A 67 5.88 0.34 -16.34
C LYS A 67 6.96 -0.07 -15.33
N LEU A 68 6.72 0.15 -14.04
CA LEU A 68 7.68 -0.17 -12.98
C LEU A 68 7.88 -1.68 -12.81
N ALA A 69 6.81 -2.48 -12.95
CA ALA A 69 6.91 -3.94 -12.89
C ALA A 69 7.77 -4.48 -14.04
N ASN A 70 7.62 -3.93 -15.25
CA ASN A 70 8.47 -4.28 -16.39
C ASN A 70 9.92 -3.81 -16.23
N GLN A 71 10.13 -2.66 -15.60
CA GLN A 71 11.47 -2.09 -15.37
C GLN A 71 12.23 -2.80 -14.24
N TYR A 72 11.52 -3.27 -13.21
CA TYR A 72 12.10 -3.87 -12.00
C TYR A 72 11.42 -5.21 -11.64
N PRO A 73 11.51 -6.25 -12.51
CA PRO A 73 10.76 -7.50 -12.33
C PRO A 73 11.12 -8.27 -11.06
N GLU A 74 12.39 -8.22 -10.65
CA GLU A 74 12.92 -8.94 -9.48
C GLU A 74 13.25 -8.00 -8.30
N ASP A 75 13.08 -6.68 -8.48
CA ASP A 75 13.41 -5.68 -7.46
C ASP A 75 12.14 -4.97 -6.96
N THR A 76 11.53 -5.60 -5.95
CA THR A 76 10.35 -5.03 -5.29
C THR A 76 10.68 -3.70 -4.59
N HIS A 77 11.92 -3.46 -4.16
CA HIS A 77 12.28 -2.22 -3.49
C HIS A 77 12.27 -1.04 -4.47
N LEU A 78 12.92 -1.19 -5.64
CA LEU A 78 12.89 -0.18 -6.69
C LEU A 78 11.49 0.03 -7.27
N TYR A 79 10.69 -1.05 -7.38
CA TYR A 79 9.28 -0.94 -7.76
C TYR A 79 8.47 -0.09 -6.76
N GLN A 80 8.63 -0.30 -5.45
CA GLN A 80 7.91 0.48 -4.44
C GLN A 80 8.40 1.94 -4.42
N LYS A 81 9.72 2.15 -4.45
CA LYS A 81 10.32 3.49 -4.48
C LYS A 81 9.88 4.29 -5.71
N GLY A 82 9.83 3.64 -6.89
CA GLY A 82 9.47 4.30 -8.15
C GLY A 82 8.04 4.83 -8.22
N LYS A 83 7.12 4.36 -7.35
CA LYS A 83 5.75 4.86 -7.26
C LYS A 83 5.47 5.67 -5.99
N GLU A 84 6.44 5.82 -5.10
CA GLU A 84 6.26 6.43 -3.78
C GLU A 84 5.79 7.89 -3.89
N ASP A 85 6.48 8.71 -4.68
CA ASP A 85 6.14 10.13 -4.85
C ASP A 85 4.74 10.31 -5.43
N PHE A 86 4.38 9.49 -6.42
CA PHE A 86 3.05 9.54 -7.04
C PHE A 86 1.96 9.16 -6.02
N VAL A 87 2.14 8.06 -5.27
CA VAL A 87 1.20 7.67 -4.21
C VAL A 87 1.06 8.75 -3.15
N ASN A 88 2.16 9.38 -2.72
CA ASN A 88 2.13 10.46 -1.74
C ASN A 88 1.35 11.68 -2.24
N GLN A 89 1.48 12.05 -3.52
CA GLN A 89 0.70 13.11 -4.14
C GLN A 89 -0.79 12.79 -4.15
N LEU A 90 -1.17 11.56 -4.52
CA LEU A 90 -2.57 11.13 -4.52
C LEU A 90 -3.17 11.14 -3.12
N VAL A 91 -2.42 10.66 -2.12
CA VAL A 91 -2.85 10.71 -0.72
C VAL A 91 -3.07 12.17 -0.31
N ALA A 92 -2.15 13.09 -0.60
CA ALA A 92 -2.31 14.50 -0.25
C ALA A 92 -3.52 15.17 -0.93
N GLN A 93 -3.81 14.81 -2.20
CA GLN A 93 -5.00 15.29 -2.91
C GLN A 93 -6.30 14.72 -2.35
N SER A 94 -6.27 13.51 -1.80
CA SER A 94 -7.46 12.84 -1.24
C SER A 94 -8.01 13.49 0.05
N PHE A 95 -7.26 14.40 0.68
CA PHE A 95 -7.69 15.16 1.86
C PHE A 95 -8.23 16.56 1.53
N ARG A 96 -8.26 16.93 0.24
CA ARG A 96 -8.81 18.21 -0.24
C ARG A 96 -10.25 18.02 -0.69
#